data_AF-A0A945V6T7-F1
#
_entry.id   AF-A0A945V6T7-F1
#
_cell.length_a   1.000
_cell.length_b   1.000
_cell.length_c   1.000
_cell.angle_alpha   90.00
_cell.angle_beta   90.00
_cell.angle_gamma   90.00
#
_symmetry.space_group_name_H-M   'P 1'
#
loop_
_entity.id
_entity.type
_entity.pdbx_description
1 polymer ?
#
loop_
_entity_poly.entity_id
_entity_poly.type
_entity_poly.pdbx_seq_one_letter_code
_entity_poly.pdbx_strand_id
1 'polypeptide(L)' 'GLRVGTPAVTTRGFKEAECELLTNWMCDVLDSLENGTSETVIPEIKAKVLELCAKFPVYG' A
#
# COMPACT_ATOMS: atom_id res chain seq x y z
N GLY A 1 -5.97 12.07 -12.00
CA GLY A 1 -4.71 12.02 -11.24
C GLY A 1 -5.02 11.66 -9.79
N LEU A 2 -4.10 10.97 -9.12
CA LEU A 2 -4.21 10.59 -7.71
C LEU A 2 -3.41 11.58 -6.84
N ARG A 3 -3.95 11.95 -5.68
CA ARG A 3 -3.23 12.73 -4.66
C ARG A 3 -2.86 11.81 -3.51
N VAL A 4 -1.57 11.78 -3.17
CA VAL A 4 -1.01 10.94 -2.10
C VAL A 4 -0.51 11.83 -0.97
N GLY A 5 -0.76 11.43 0.28
CA GLY A 5 -0.34 12.18 1.46
C GLY A 5 0.13 11.25 2.59
N THR A 6 1.28 11.58 3.18
CA THR A 6 1.91 10.82 4.26
C THR A 6 1.41 11.08 5.69
N PRO A 7 0.71 12.18 6.06
CA PRO A 7 0.41 12.47 7.47
C PRO A 7 -0.25 11.34 8.25
N ALA A 8 -1.18 10.60 7.65
CA ALA A 8 -1.89 9.51 8.31
C ALA A 8 -0.97 8.31 8.62
N VAL A 9 -0.11 7.93 7.67
CA VAL A 9 0.80 6.79 7.85
C VAL A 9 1.97 7.14 8.76
N THR A 10 2.49 8.37 8.69
CA THR A 10 3.58 8.83 9.58
C THR A 10 3.10 8.95 11.03
N THR A 11 1.83 9.33 11.26
CA THR A 11 1.24 9.34 12.61
C THR A 11 1.20 7.93 13.22
N ARG A 12 1.04 6.90 12.38
CA ARG A 12 1.04 5.49 12.79
C ARG A 12 2.45 4.90 12.98
N GLY A 13 3.50 5.65 12.64
CA GLY A 13 4.88 5.21 12.78
C GLY A 13 5.58 4.73 11.51
N PHE A 14 4.95 4.83 10.33
CA PHE A 14 5.61 4.51 9.07
C PHE A 14 6.83 5.41 8.84
N LYS A 15 7.87 4.84 8.25
CA LYS A 15 9.09 5.50 7.79
C LYS A 15 9.22 5.37 6.28
N GLU A 16 10.35 5.80 5.77
CA GLU A 16 10.68 5.84 4.35
C GLU A 16 10.55 4.45 3.71
N ALA A 17 11.04 3.41 4.38
CA ALA A 17 11.00 2.04 3.88
C ALA A 17 9.56 1.52 3.67
N GLU A 18 8.65 1.78 4.61
CA GLU A 18 7.25 1.38 4.46
C GLU A 18 6.53 2.22 3.39
N CYS A 19 6.88 3.51 3.26
CA CYS A 19 6.32 4.36 2.22
C CYS A 19 6.76 3.93 0.82
N GLU A 20 8.04 3.59 0.64
CA GLU A 20 8.57 3.06 -0.62
C GLU A 20 7.85 1.76 -1.02
N LEU A 21 7.74 0.82 -0.07
CA LEU A 21 7.02 -0.43 -0.27
C LEU A 21 5.56 -0.20 -0.67
N LEU A 22 4.86 0.72 0.02
CA LEU A 22 3.48 1.08 -0.31
C LEU A 22 3.38 1.65 -1.73
N THR A 23 4.29 2.54 -2.13
CA THR A 23 4.27 3.15 -3.48
C THR A 23 4.56 2.14 -4.58
N ASN A 24 5.44 1.15 -4.34
CA ASN A 24 5.68 0.07 -5.30
C ASN A 24 4.41 -0.76 -5.50
N TRP A 25 3.69 -1.10 -4.42
CA TRP A 25 2.40 -1.78 -4.52
C TRP A 25 1.32 -0.97 -5.23
N MET A 26 1.36 0.37 -5.12
CA MET A 26 0.47 1.24 -5.90
C MET A 26 0.75 1.11 -7.39
N CYS A 27 2.02 1.07 -7.79
CA CYS A 27 2.43 0.81 -9.18
C CYS A 27 2.00 -0.58 -9.65
N ASP A 28 2.26 -1.63 -8.85
CA ASP A 28 1.87 -3.01 -9.18
C ASP A 28 0.37 -3.13 -9.50
N VAL A 29 -0.47 -2.45 -8.71
CA VAL A 29 -1.93 -2.42 -8.93
C VAL A 29 -2.27 -1.68 -10.23
N LEU A 30 -1.67 -0.52 -10.47
CA LEU A 30 -1.91 0.25 -11.70
C LEU A 30 -1.50 -0.55 -12.94
N ASP A 31 -0.31 -1.16 -12.92
CA ASP A 31 0.20 -2.00 -14.00
C ASP A 31 -0.70 -3.22 -14.23
N SER A 32 -1.23 -3.83 -13.16
CA SER A 32 -2.14 -4.97 -13.28
C SER A 32 -3.47 -4.63 -13.97
N LEU A 33 -3.95 -3.39 -13.81
CA LEU A 33 -5.17 -2.92 -14.47
C LEU A 33 -4.95 -2.75 -15.97
N GLU A 34 -3.78 -2.22 -16.37
CA GLU A 34 -3.42 -2.08 -17.78
C GLU A 34 -3.19 -3.43 -18.46
N ASN A 35 -2.62 -4.39 -17.73
CA ASN A 35 -2.29 -5.72 -18.26
C ASN A 35 -3.42 -6.76 -18.11
N GLY A 36 -4.57 -6.39 -17.53
CA GLY A 36 -5.70 -7.31 -17.33
C GLY A 36 -5.45 -8.43 -16.32
N THR A 37 -4.49 -8.25 -15.40
CA THR A 37 -4.10 -9.21 -14.36
C THR A 37 -4.57 -8.80 -12.96
N SER A 38 -5.42 -7.79 -12.87
CA SER A 38 -5.87 -7.20 -11.60
C SER A 38 -6.62 -8.17 -10.68
N GLU A 39 -7.30 -9.17 -11.22
CA GLU A 39 -8.02 -10.20 -10.45
C GLU A 39 -7.08 -11.03 -9.55
N THR A 40 -5.81 -11.16 -9.91
CA THR A 40 -4.80 -11.88 -9.11
C THR A 40 -3.97 -10.93 -8.25
N VAL A 41 -3.57 -9.78 -8.81
CA VAL A 41 -2.67 -8.83 -8.13
C VAL A 41 -3.36 -8.11 -6.98
N ILE A 42 -4.62 -7.68 -7.12
CA ILE A 42 -5.32 -6.92 -6.07
C ILE A 42 -5.47 -7.74 -4.77
N PRO A 43 -5.92 -9.01 -4.78
CA PRO A 43 -5.95 -9.83 -3.57
C PRO A 43 -4.60 -10.01 -2.89
N GLU A 44 -3.53 -10.19 -3.68
CA GLU A 44 -2.17 -10.36 -3.18
C GLU A 44 -1.67 -9.08 -2.47
N ILE A 45 -1.77 -7.93 -3.14
CA ILE A 45 -1.37 -6.65 -2.58
C ILE A 45 -2.20 -6.30 -1.35
N LYS A 46 -3.50 -6.58 -1.36
CA LYS A 46 -4.37 -6.39 -0.20
C LYS A 46 -3.86 -7.15 1.02
N ALA A 47 -3.45 -8.41 0.86
CA ALA A 47 -2.91 -9.21 1.96
C ALA A 47 -1.63 -8.57 2.53
N LYS A 48 -0.71 -8.13 1.66
CA LYS A 48 0.53 -7.45 2.07
C LYS A 48 0.26 -6.13 2.81
N VAL A 49 -0.68 -5.32 2.31
CA VAL A 49 -1.08 -4.04 2.94
C VAL A 49 -1.69 -4.27 4.33
N LEU A 50 -2.54 -5.29 4.49
CA LEU A 50 -3.13 -5.65 5.78
C LEU A 50 -2.05 -6.08 6.78
N GLU A 51 -1.11 -6.92 6.36
CA GLU A 51 0.01 -7.35 7.20
C GLU A 51 0.87 -6.16 7.66
N LEU A 52 1.19 -5.25 6.74
CA LEU A 52 1.93 -4.02 7.07
C LEU A 52 1.15 -3.15 8.05
N CYS A 53 -0.15 -2.93 7.81
CA CYS A 53 -0.98 -2.11 8.67
C CYS A 53 -1.14 -2.69 10.09
N ALA A 54 -1.15 -4.01 10.23
CA ALA A 54 -1.23 -4.67 11.54
C ALA A 54 0.00 -4.40 12.42
N LYS A 55 1.17 -4.14 11.82
CA LYS A 55 2.41 -3.77 12.54
C LYS A 55 2.36 -2.34 13.10
N PHE A 56 1.46 -1.50 12.58
CA PHE A 56 1.32 -0.08 12.93
C PHE A 56 -0.16 0.27 13.20
N PRO A 57 -0.71 -0.15 14.35
CA PRO A 57 -2.12 0.07 14.69
C PRO A 57 -2.46 1.56 14.78
N VAL A 58 -3.71 1.91 14.48
CA VAL A 58 -4.20 3.30 14.50
C VAL A 58 -4.52 3.75 15.94
N TYR A 59 -5.10 2.85 16.73
CA TYR A 59 -5.41 3.07 18.13
C TYR A 59 -4.59 2.05 18.92
N GLY A 60 -3.58 2.54 19.63
CA GLY A 60 -2.76 1.80 20.59
C GLY A 60 -2.86 2.47 21.94
#